data_AF-A0A1H3XC16-F1
#
_entry.id   AF-A0A1H3XC16-F1
#
_cell.length_a   1.000
_cell.length_b   1.000
_cell.length_c   1.000
_cell.angle_alpha   90.00
_cell.angle_beta   90.00
_cell.angle_gamma   90.00
#
_symmetry.space_group_name_H-M   'P 1'
#
loop_
_entity.id
_entity.type
_entity.pdbx_description
1 polymer ?
#
loop_
_entity_poly.entity_id
_entity_poly.type
_entity_poly.pdbx_seq_one_letter_code
_entity_poly.pdbx_strand_id
1 'polypeptide(L)'
;MQGYEDKFYGLTGQTVKARLKKGNSDVYPWEGMEVPVRIDREYPTYLLGTVLPHRNPKGFGLSHEYPITIDKFDIYTGEMIINGGAVI
;
A
#
# COMPACT_ATOMS: atom_id res chain seq x y z
N MET A 1 15.48 14.17 -11.55
CA MET A 1 14.53 13.40 -10.72
C MET A 1 15.12 13.22 -9.32
N GLN A 2 15.42 14.31 -8.62
CA GLN A 2 16.14 14.28 -7.33
C GLN A 2 15.15 14.64 -6.22
N GLY A 3 14.84 13.70 -5.33
CA GLY A 3 14.04 13.99 -4.12
C GLY A 3 13.19 12.85 -3.55
N TYR A 4 12.98 11.74 -4.25
CA TYR A 4 12.14 10.62 -3.75
C TYR A 4 12.94 9.38 -3.33
N GLU A 5 14.20 9.27 -3.75
CA GLU A 5 14.98 8.02 -3.66
C GLU A 5 15.39 7.61 -2.24
N ASP A 6 15.26 8.47 -1.23
CA ASP A 6 15.66 8.18 0.15
C ASP A 6 14.60 8.50 1.21
N LYS A 7 13.33 8.64 0.81
CA LYS A 7 12.28 9.07 1.76
C LYS A 7 11.81 7.92 2.63
N PHE A 8 12.31 7.82 3.86
CA PHE A 8 11.67 6.97 4.88
C PHE A 8 10.42 7.68 5.42
N TYR A 9 9.30 6.96 5.45
CA TYR A 9 8.01 7.45 5.94
C TYR A 9 7.81 7.15 7.43
N GLY A 10 8.62 6.27 8.03
CA GLY A 10 8.50 5.89 9.44
C GLY A 10 7.26 5.04 9.72
N LEU A 11 6.74 4.36 8.70
CA LEU A 11 5.53 3.55 8.73
C LEU A 11 5.81 2.08 9.10
N THR A 12 7.07 1.66 9.21
CA THR A 12 7.44 0.29 9.60
C THR A 12 6.70 -0.14 10.89
N GLY A 13 6.03 -1.29 10.84
CA GLY A 13 5.21 -1.84 11.91
C GLY A 13 3.77 -1.28 11.96
N GLN A 14 3.45 -0.27 11.15
CA GLN A 14 2.15 0.39 11.18
C GLN A 14 1.20 -0.16 10.13
N THR A 15 -0.09 -0.12 10.43
CA THR A 15 -1.15 -0.40 9.47
C THR A 15 -1.65 0.88 8.85
N VAL A 16 -1.50 0.97 7.54
CA VAL A 16 -2.00 2.06 6.70
C VAL A 16 -3.14 1.57 5.83
N LYS A 17 -3.88 2.50 5.23
CA LYS A 17 -4.87 2.20 4.21
C LYS A 17 -4.28 2.51 2.85
N ALA A 18 -4.17 1.51 1.97
CA ALA A 18 -3.61 1.68 0.64
C ALA A 18 -4.69 1.52 -0.44
N ARG A 19 -4.61 2.35 -1.48
CA ARG A 19 -5.51 2.30 -2.64
C ARG A 19 -4.80 2.76 -3.90
N LEU A 20 -5.06 2.10 -5.02
CA LEU A 20 -4.64 2.60 -6.35
C LEU A 20 -5.60 3.67 -6.85
N LYS A 21 -5.05 4.74 -7.42
CA LYS A 21 -5.82 5.86 -7.99
C LYS A 21 -6.55 5.47 -9.27
N LYS A 22 -5.91 4.71 -10.16
CA LYS A 22 -6.59 4.08 -11.31
C LYS A 22 -7.42 2.93 -10.73
N GLY A 23 -8.75 3.05 -10.76
CA GLY A 23 -9.68 2.01 -10.30
C GLY A 23 -9.45 0.66 -10.98
N ASN A 24 -10.12 -0.39 -10.50
CA ASN A 24 -10.05 -1.79 -10.94
C ASN A 24 -8.76 -2.14 -11.71
N SER A 25 -7.74 -2.56 -10.97
CA SER A 25 -6.55 -3.16 -11.55
C SER A 25 -6.68 -4.68 -11.49
N ASP A 26 -6.52 -5.35 -12.63
CA ASP A 26 -6.48 -6.83 -12.71
C ASP A 26 -5.27 -7.41 -11.96
N VAL A 27 -4.32 -6.56 -11.56
CA VAL A 27 -3.09 -6.93 -10.87
C VAL A 27 -3.35 -7.24 -9.38
N TYR A 28 -4.42 -6.70 -8.79
CA TYR A 28 -4.68 -6.82 -7.36
C TYR A 28 -6.08 -7.37 -7.08
N PRO A 29 -6.21 -8.41 -6.20
CA PRO A 29 -7.47 -9.12 -6.01
C PRO A 29 -8.59 -8.30 -5.35
N TRP A 30 -8.28 -7.11 -4.82
CA TRP A 30 -9.25 -6.20 -4.19
C TRP A 30 -9.73 -5.06 -5.10
N GLU A 31 -9.48 -5.12 -6.40
CA GLU A 31 -10.09 -4.24 -7.43
C GLU A 31 -9.98 -2.72 -7.14
N GLY A 32 -8.85 -2.25 -6.63
CA GLY A 32 -8.67 -0.81 -6.36
C GLY A 32 -9.53 -0.27 -5.20
N MET A 33 -10.05 -1.15 -4.35
CA MET A 33 -10.58 -0.82 -3.03
C MET A 33 -9.47 -0.29 -2.11
N GLU A 34 -9.85 0.54 -1.15
CA GLU A 34 -8.97 0.91 -0.04
C GLU A 34 -8.84 -0.29 0.91
N VAL A 35 -7.62 -0.80 1.10
CA VAL A 35 -7.35 -2.01 1.90
C VAL A 35 -6.36 -1.75 3.02
N PRO A 36 -6.47 -2.46 4.15
CA PRO A 36 -5.51 -2.37 5.24
C PRO A 36 -4.20 -3.06 4.85
N VAL A 37 -3.08 -2.35 4.99
CA VAL A 37 -1.72 -2.84 4.72
C VAL A 37 -0.85 -2.59 5.95
N ARG A 38 -0.29 -3.65 6.53
CA ARG A 38 0.81 -3.53 7.50
C ARG A 38 2.11 -3.28 6.74
N ILE A 39 2.82 -2.20 7.02
CA ILE A 39 4.15 -1.97 6.44
C ILE A 39 5.16 -2.77 7.26
N ASP A 40 5.78 -3.77 6.65
CA ASP A 40 6.70 -4.67 7.33
C ASP A 40 8.12 -4.11 7.32
N ARG A 41 8.54 -3.47 6.22
CA ARG A 41 9.85 -2.83 6.06
C ARG A 41 9.81 -1.69 5.07
N GLU A 42 10.72 -0.74 5.25
CA GLU A 42 10.94 0.37 4.34
C GLU A 42 12.33 0.28 3.70
N TYR A 43 12.38 0.36 2.37
CA TYR A 43 13.60 0.47 1.58
C TYR A 43 13.63 1.83 0.91
N PRO A 44 14.79 2.33 0.44
CA PRO A 44 14.90 3.66 -0.17
C PRO A 44 13.85 3.91 -1.27
N THR A 45 13.61 2.93 -2.15
CA THR A 45 12.73 3.05 -3.32
C THR A 45 11.35 2.43 -3.18
N TYR A 46 11.12 1.51 -2.23
CA TYR A 46 9.84 0.81 -2.08
C TYR A 46 9.52 0.48 -0.61
N LEU A 47 8.25 0.16 -0.36
CA LEU A 47 7.76 -0.37 0.92
C LEU A 47 7.44 -1.85 0.73
N LEU A 48 7.87 -2.69 1.67
CA LEU A 48 7.33 -4.04 1.81
C LEU A 48 6.19 -4.00 2.81
N GLY A 49 5.07 -4.59 2.44
CA GLY A 49 3.93 -4.68 3.33
C GLY A 49 3.13 -5.95 3.12
N THR A 50 2.17 -6.12 4.01
CA THR A 50 1.25 -7.25 4.02
C THR A 50 -0.17 -6.69 4.04
N VAL A 51 -0.93 -6.98 2.99
CA VAL A 51 -2.37 -6.71 2.96
C VAL A 51 -3.04 -7.66 3.94
N LEU A 52 -3.78 -7.10 4.89
CA LEU A 52 -4.47 -7.89 5.90
C LEU A 52 -5.80 -8.45 5.33
N PRO A 53 -6.27 -9.61 5.84
CA PRO A 53 -7.57 -10.15 5.47
C PRO A 53 -8.68 -9.12 5.65
N HIS A 54 -9.54 -8.99 4.64
CA HIS A 54 -10.62 -8.02 4.65
C HIS A 54 -11.76 -8.46 3.73
N ARG A 55 -12.96 -7.98 4.05
CA ARG A 55 -14.14 -8.16 3.20
C ARG A 55 -14.16 -7.12 2.08
N ASN A 56 -14.42 -7.55 0.86
CA ASN A 56 -14.76 -6.67 -0.26
C ASN A 56 -16.27 -6.79 -0.55
N PRO A 57 -17.10 -5.77 -0.27
CA PRO A 57 -18.53 -5.82 -0.56
C PRO A 57 -18.91 -5.96 -2.04
N LYS A 58 -17.99 -5.66 -2.96
CA LYS A 58 -18.24 -5.62 -4.41
C LYS A 58 -17.64 -6.81 -5.17
N GLY A 59 -16.97 -7.75 -4.50
CA GLY A 59 -16.26 -8.83 -5.16
C GLY A 59 -15.46 -9.70 -4.21
N PHE A 60 -14.27 -10.12 -4.63
CA PHE A 60 -13.41 -10.98 -3.84
C PHE A 60 -12.71 -10.19 -2.73
N GLY A 61 -12.94 -10.62 -1.49
CA GLY A 61 -12.13 -10.22 -0.34
C GLY A 61 -10.93 -11.15 -0.17
N LEU A 62 -9.98 -10.74 0.66
CA LEU A 62 -8.82 -11.56 1.02
C LEU A 62 -9.11 -12.32 2.31
N SER A 63 -9.00 -13.66 2.27
CA SER A 63 -9.13 -14.53 3.46
C SER A 63 -7.81 -14.78 4.18
N HIS A 64 -6.69 -14.44 3.56
CA HIS A 64 -5.34 -14.61 4.09
C HIS A 64 -4.51 -13.35 3.87
N GLU A 65 -3.42 -13.23 4.62
CA GLU A 65 -2.43 -12.19 4.40
C GLU A 65 -1.82 -12.32 2.99
N TYR A 66 -1.66 -11.18 2.31
CA TYR A 66 -1.08 -11.13 0.96
C TYR A 66 0.10 -10.18 0.93
N PRO A 67 1.33 -10.66 0.69
CA PRO A 67 2.52 -9.82 0.64
C PRO A 67 2.48 -8.92 -0.60
N ILE A 68 2.86 -7.65 -0.42
CA ILE A 68 2.93 -6.67 -1.49
C ILE A 68 4.21 -5.85 -1.42
N THR A 69 4.61 -5.36 -2.59
CA THR A 69 5.62 -4.33 -2.75
C THR A 69 4.95 -3.07 -3.28
N ILE A 70 5.18 -1.94 -2.63
CA ILE A 70 4.68 -0.63 -3.08
C ILE A 70 5.86 0.21 -3.52
N ASP A 71 5.90 0.58 -4.80
CA ASP A 71 6.89 1.53 -5.30
C ASP A 71 6.59 2.94 -4.76
N LYS A 72 7.60 3.61 -4.20
CA LYS A 72 7.43 4.98 -3.70
C LYS A 72 7.25 5.99 -4.84
N PHE A 73 7.69 5.67 -6.05
CA PHE A 73 7.39 6.47 -7.22
C PHE A 73 5.89 6.52 -7.51
N ASP A 74 5.17 5.41 -7.30
CA ASP A 74 3.72 5.37 -7.43
C ASP A 74 3.04 6.23 -6.36
N ILE A 75 3.58 6.26 -5.15
CA ILE A 75 3.11 7.16 -4.07
C ILE A 75 3.35 8.62 -4.46
N TYR A 76 4.55 8.93 -4.95
CA TYR A 76 4.97 10.28 -5.33
C TYR A 76 4.14 10.85 -6.50
N THR A 77 3.87 10.04 -7.52
CA THR A 77 3.02 10.40 -8.67
C THR A 77 1.53 10.37 -8.32
N GLY A 78 1.18 9.86 -7.14
CA GLY A 78 -0.18 9.70 -6.66
C GLY A 78 -0.93 8.57 -7.36
N GLU A 79 -0.24 7.65 -8.05
CA GLU A 79 -0.83 6.41 -8.55
C GLU A 79 -1.19 5.45 -7.41
N MET A 80 -0.43 5.47 -6.32
CA MET A 80 -0.74 4.83 -5.05
C MET A 80 -1.06 5.89 -3.98
N ILE A 81 -2.17 5.72 -3.29
CA ILE A 81 -2.58 6.56 -2.16
C ILE A 81 -2.43 5.73 -0.89
N ILE A 82 -1.64 6.23 0.07
CA ILE A 82 -1.49 5.65 1.40
C ILE A 82 -1.99 6.66 2.43
N ASN A 83 -2.98 6.26 3.22
CA ASN A 83 -3.58 7.08 4.27
C ASN A 83 -3.39 6.43 5.64
N GLY A 84 -3.03 7.24 6.63
CA GLY A 84 -2.82 6.80 8.01
C GLY A 84 -1.40 6.33 8.31
N GLY A 85 -1.24 5.78 9.51
CA GLY A 85 0.06 5.68 10.18
C GLY A 85 0.28 6.89 11.10
N ALA A 86 0.62 6.64 12.35
CA ALA A 86 1.21 7.64 13.22
C ALA A 86 2.57 8.03 12.63
N VAL A 87 2.66 9.19 12.01
CA VAL A 87 3.96 9.83 11.80
C VAL A 87 4.52 10.07 13.20
N ILE A 88 5.55 9.30 13.59
CA ILE A 88 6.29 9.53 14.83
C ILE A 88 7.38 10.56 14.54
#